data_AF-A0A813FNM1-F1
#
_entry.id   AF-A0A813FNM1-F1
#
_cell.length_a   1.000
_cell.length_b   1.000
_cell.length_c   1.000
_cell.angle_alpha   90.00
_cell.angle_beta   90.00
_cell.angle_gamma   90.00
#
_symmetry.space_group_name_H-M   'P 1'
#
loop_
_entity.id
_entity.type
_entity.pdbx_description
1 polymer ?
#
loop_
_entity_poly.entity_id
_entity_poly.type
_entity_poly.pdbx_seq_one_letter_code
_entity_poly.pdbx_strand_id
1 'polypeptide(L)'
;MAARAIEDVANGQELQVSVPLAITVLGVVFNILFTLDLALRWHCAGFFDFWRGDDITWNLLDFFIVFIGLLDMVFEILSDTWKSNSHHNNNNTRKFSVNRVLRVIRIVKVVRVIRVMKFFRELRMMIFSIMNSMKSLLWVMLILGLMYYIFGISFSAAATEYLVTTEMWNDPENSALVHHFGTLDRAFVSLFMSMSGGNDWAVYYDALAPCSTMYQLLFLIFISFAVFAVVNIVTGVFVDGAIQASSGDKALMVQEEMELKKARSDSLREVFEELDTDNSGSCNITELEERLGDERVTAYFNAIKLDVSDAKTLFCLLDHDQSGDVSIDEFVSGCYKLQGEARSLDTKLMQYEVKFLTEAIVALGEQIFGCSSCYFLFSGCCFLLLFAVVLFYFFIFSPKCI
;
A
#
# COMPACT_ATOMS: atom_id res chain seq x y z
N MET A 1 45.97 -12.66 1.34
CA MET A 1 45.57 -11.34 1.89
C MET A 1 45.40 -11.41 3.40
N ALA A 2 44.64 -12.38 3.95
CA ALA A 2 44.50 -12.58 5.40
C ALA A 2 45.81 -12.86 6.14
N ALA A 3 46.72 -13.69 5.60
CA ALA A 3 48.00 -14.00 6.24
C ALA A 3 48.94 -12.78 6.39
N ARG A 4 49.02 -11.90 5.37
CA ARG A 4 49.76 -10.63 5.46
C ARG A 4 49.14 -9.65 6.45
N ALA A 5 47.80 -9.59 6.49
CA ALA A 5 47.12 -8.70 7.41
C ALA A 5 47.35 -9.06 8.90
N ILE A 6 47.54 -10.35 9.20
CA ILE A 6 47.87 -10.82 10.55
C ILE A 6 49.31 -10.41 10.93
N GLU A 7 50.23 -10.48 9.98
CA GLU A 7 51.65 -10.11 10.16
C GLU A 7 51.83 -8.58 10.32
N ASP A 8 51.07 -7.78 9.57
CA ASP A 8 51.07 -6.31 9.69
C ASP A 8 50.50 -5.83 11.05
N VAL A 9 49.44 -6.50 11.55
CA VAL A 9 48.88 -6.24 12.89
C VAL A 9 49.84 -6.64 13.99
N ALA A 10 50.57 -7.76 13.82
CA ALA A 10 51.58 -8.22 14.78
C ALA A 10 52.78 -7.26 14.89
N ASN A 11 53.11 -6.54 13.80
CA ASN A 11 54.18 -5.55 13.76
C ASN A 11 53.75 -4.13 14.20
N GLY A 12 52.51 -3.98 14.70
CA GLY A 12 52.00 -2.68 15.18
C GLY A 12 51.74 -1.65 14.08
N GLN A 13 51.72 -2.06 12.81
CA GLN A 13 51.35 -1.18 11.71
C GLN A 13 49.82 -1.14 11.58
N GLU A 14 49.23 0.06 11.57
CA GLU A 14 47.81 0.21 11.27
C GLU A 14 47.54 -0.34 9.86
N LEU A 15 46.60 -1.28 9.75
CA LEU A 15 46.17 -1.85 8.46
C LEU A 15 45.60 -0.74 7.56
N GLN A 16 46.45 -0.14 6.73
CA GLN A 16 46.02 0.83 5.73
C GLN A 16 45.44 0.07 4.56
N VAL A 17 44.14 -0.22 4.62
CA VAL A 17 43.37 -0.64 3.45
C VAL A 17 43.32 0.56 2.49
N SER A 18 44.32 0.65 1.60
CA SER A 18 44.36 1.68 0.57
C SER A 18 43.25 1.39 -0.44
N VAL A 19 42.21 2.24 -0.43
CA VAL A 19 41.13 2.13 -1.40
C VAL A 19 41.71 2.41 -2.79
N PRO A 20 41.46 1.55 -3.80
CA PRO A 20 41.93 1.78 -5.17
C PRO A 20 41.54 3.17 -5.69
N LEU A 21 42.49 3.87 -6.32
CA LEU A 21 42.29 5.22 -6.88
C LEU A 21 41.03 5.31 -7.76
N ALA A 22 40.76 4.26 -8.54
CA ALA A 22 39.57 4.17 -9.38
C ALA A 22 38.26 4.31 -8.59
N ILE A 23 38.15 3.68 -7.41
CA ILE A 23 36.96 3.75 -6.56
C ILE A 23 36.79 5.16 -5.98
N THR A 24 37.90 5.80 -5.61
CA THR A 24 37.89 7.19 -5.12
C THR A 24 37.42 8.17 -6.20
N VAL A 25 38.00 8.08 -7.40
CA VAL A 25 37.62 8.93 -8.55
C VAL A 25 36.16 8.71 -8.92
N LEU A 26 35.73 7.46 -9.02
CA LEU A 26 34.33 7.10 -9.30
C LEU A 26 33.38 7.68 -8.23
N GLY A 27 33.76 7.61 -6.95
CA GLY A 27 32.99 8.18 -5.85
C GLY A 27 32.86 9.70 -5.90
N VAL A 28 33.92 10.41 -6.32
CA VAL A 28 33.90 11.86 -6.55
C VAL A 28 32.98 12.22 -7.72
N VAL A 29 33.11 11.51 -8.85
CA VAL A 29 32.26 11.72 -10.03
C VAL A 29 30.79 11.53 -9.68
N PHE A 30 30.44 10.43 -8.99
CA PHE A 30 29.06 10.21 -8.56
C PHE A 30 28.56 11.31 -7.61
N ASN A 31 29.36 11.74 -6.63
CA ASN A 31 29.01 12.85 -5.73
C ASN A 31 28.62 14.11 -6.53
N ILE A 32 29.42 14.47 -7.53
CA ILE A 32 29.18 15.65 -8.36
C ILE A 32 27.90 15.47 -9.19
N LEU A 33 27.74 14.33 -9.86
CA LEU A 33 26.55 14.03 -10.67
C LEU A 33 25.26 14.10 -9.84
N PHE A 34 25.24 13.51 -8.64
CA PHE A 34 24.08 13.58 -7.75
C PHE A 34 23.81 14.99 -7.22
N THR A 35 24.86 15.77 -6.98
CA THR A 35 24.70 17.17 -6.56
C THR A 35 24.07 17.99 -7.68
N LEU A 36 24.53 17.79 -8.93
CA LEU A 36 23.98 18.45 -10.10
C LEU A 36 22.53 18.03 -10.38
N ASP A 37 22.24 16.74 -10.33
CA ASP A 37 20.90 16.21 -10.52
C ASP A 37 19.92 16.74 -9.44
N LEU A 38 20.32 16.75 -8.16
CA LEU A 38 19.52 17.36 -7.09
C LEU A 38 19.31 18.87 -7.32
N ALA A 39 20.36 19.59 -7.72
CA ALA A 39 20.26 21.02 -7.99
C ALA A 39 19.34 21.33 -9.18
N LEU A 40 19.40 20.53 -10.24
CA LEU A 40 18.52 20.65 -11.40
C LEU A 40 17.07 20.37 -11.04
N ARG A 41 16.80 19.28 -10.31
CA ARG A 41 15.44 18.98 -9.83
C ARG A 41 14.90 20.08 -8.91
N TRP A 42 15.72 20.59 -8.00
CA TRP A 42 15.33 21.69 -7.12
C TRP A 42 15.03 22.97 -7.93
N HIS A 43 15.82 23.26 -8.97
CA HIS A 43 15.57 24.41 -9.83
C HIS A 43 14.29 24.26 -10.67
N CYS A 44 14.06 23.09 -11.27
CA CYS A 44 12.91 22.82 -12.13
C CYS A 44 11.58 22.71 -11.36
N ALA A 45 11.58 22.15 -10.15
CA ALA A 45 10.38 21.99 -9.34
C ALA A 45 9.93 23.29 -8.67
N GLY A 46 10.80 24.31 -8.54
CA GLY A 46 10.51 25.53 -7.79
C GLY A 46 10.86 25.40 -6.30
N PHE A 47 11.19 26.54 -5.67
CA PHE A 47 11.84 26.57 -4.35
C PHE A 47 10.99 25.95 -3.23
N PHE A 48 9.67 26.15 -3.26
CA PHE A 48 8.75 25.65 -2.24
C PHE A 48 8.02 24.37 -2.65
N ASP A 49 7.77 24.16 -3.94
CA ASP A 49 7.05 22.99 -4.42
C ASP A 49 7.91 21.72 -4.37
N PHE A 50 9.24 21.84 -4.49
CA PHE A 50 10.17 20.74 -4.25
C PHE A 50 10.02 20.11 -2.85
N TRP A 51 9.60 20.91 -1.86
CA TRP A 51 9.40 20.50 -0.47
C TRP A 51 7.93 20.27 -0.11
N ARG A 52 6.99 20.46 -1.05
CA ARG A 52 5.54 20.28 -0.82
C ARG A 52 4.87 19.26 -1.73
N GLY A 53 5.58 18.77 -2.75
CA GLY A 53 5.08 17.72 -3.63
C GLY A 53 4.98 16.35 -2.95
N ASP A 54 4.33 15.42 -3.63
CA ASP A 54 4.07 14.05 -3.15
C ASP A 54 5.36 13.25 -2.87
N ASP A 55 6.50 13.63 -3.48
CA ASP A 55 7.80 12.98 -3.34
C ASP A 55 8.71 13.55 -2.23
N ILE A 56 8.16 14.31 -1.27
CA ILE A 56 8.94 14.99 -0.22
C ILE A 56 9.93 14.08 0.52
N THR A 57 9.53 12.84 0.82
CA THR A 57 10.37 11.87 1.55
C THR A 57 11.60 11.47 0.74
N TRP A 58 11.45 11.32 -0.57
CA TRP A 58 12.55 10.98 -1.48
C TRP A 58 13.46 12.18 -1.70
N ASN A 59 12.90 13.37 -1.85
CA ASN A 59 13.67 14.60 -1.98
C ASN A 59 14.48 14.93 -0.72
N LEU A 60 13.91 14.73 0.47
CA LEU A 60 14.61 14.90 1.74
C LEU A 60 15.75 13.88 1.89
N LEU A 61 15.51 12.62 1.54
CA LEU A 61 16.52 11.57 1.56
C LEU A 61 17.63 11.82 0.52
N ASP A 62 17.29 12.31 -0.67
CA ASP A 62 18.24 12.75 -1.70
C ASP A 62 19.12 13.88 -1.17
N PHE A 63 18.52 14.90 -0.55
CA PHE A 63 19.23 16.01 0.08
C PHE A 63 20.19 15.54 1.17
N PHE A 64 19.73 14.72 2.12
CA PHE A 64 20.59 14.21 3.19
C PHE A 64 21.78 13.41 2.65
N ILE A 65 21.56 12.58 1.64
CA ILE A 65 22.61 11.75 1.05
C ILE A 65 23.64 12.59 0.28
N VAL A 66 23.21 13.62 -0.46
CA VAL A 66 24.12 14.55 -1.12
C VAL A 66 24.90 15.35 -0.07
N PHE A 67 24.23 15.88 0.95
CA PHE A 67 24.84 16.63 2.04
C PHE A 67 25.91 15.83 2.79
N ILE A 68 25.59 14.60 3.19
CA ILE A 68 26.53 13.69 3.86
C ILE A 68 27.75 13.40 2.98
N GLY A 69 27.56 13.21 1.67
CA GLY A 69 28.67 12.97 0.74
C GLY A 69 29.54 14.19 0.46
N LEU A 70 28.95 15.40 0.47
CA LEU A 70 29.69 16.66 0.40
C LEU A 70 30.52 16.88 1.66
N LEU A 71 29.95 16.62 2.85
CA LEU A 71 30.71 16.66 4.10
C LEU A 71 31.89 15.70 4.07
N ASP A 72 31.69 14.46 3.65
CA ASP A 72 32.76 13.46 3.53
C ASP A 72 33.89 13.93 2.58
N MET A 73 33.52 14.48 1.41
CA MET A 73 34.49 15.05 0.46
C MET A 73 35.28 16.22 1.07
N VAL A 74 34.61 17.15 1.74
CA VAL A 74 35.24 18.30 2.40
C VAL A 74 36.16 17.82 3.52
N PHE A 75 35.73 16.86 4.35
CA PHE A 75 36.54 16.30 5.42
C PHE A 75 37.77 15.55 4.90
N GLU A 76 37.66 14.82 3.80
CA GLU A 76 38.78 14.11 3.17
C GLU A 76 39.84 15.12 2.70
N ILE A 77 39.44 16.16 1.96
CA ILE A 77 40.32 17.25 1.48
C ILE A 77 40.96 18.01 2.64
N LEU A 78 40.17 18.38 3.66
CA LEU A 78 40.69 19.04 4.84
C LEU A 78 41.71 18.13 5.52
N SER A 79 41.38 16.87 5.78
CA SER A 79 42.24 15.94 6.52
C SER A 79 43.62 15.75 5.89
N ASP A 80 43.69 15.71 4.56
CA ASP A 80 44.97 15.60 3.83
C ASP A 80 45.76 16.91 3.89
N THR A 81 45.08 18.06 3.85
CA THR A 81 45.70 19.38 4.04
C THR A 81 46.26 19.55 5.46
N TRP A 82 45.53 19.10 6.48
CA TRP A 82 45.96 19.14 7.89
C TRP A 82 47.13 18.20 8.18
N LYS A 83 47.17 17.02 7.54
CA LYS A 83 48.31 16.09 7.65
C LYS A 83 49.59 16.68 7.03
N SER A 84 49.47 17.36 5.89
CA SER A 84 50.62 17.98 5.22
C SER A 84 51.22 19.16 5.99
N ASN A 85 50.42 19.89 6.78
CA ASN A 85 50.88 21.04 7.58
C ASN A 85 51.39 20.68 9.00
N SER A 86 51.27 19.43 9.45
CA SER A 86 51.61 19.01 10.82
C SER A 86 53.07 18.55 11.02
N HIS A 87 53.99 18.99 10.17
CA HIS A 87 55.40 18.58 10.28
C HIS A 87 56.16 19.18 11.49
N HIS A 88 55.52 19.93 12.41
CA HIS A 88 56.27 20.58 13.50
C HIS A 88 55.59 20.79 14.87
N ASN A 89 54.55 20.04 15.27
CA ASN A 89 54.11 20.17 16.67
C ASN A 89 53.62 18.89 17.37
N ASN A 90 54.30 18.52 18.44
CA ASN A 90 54.18 17.26 19.18
C ASN A 90 53.07 17.30 20.26
N ASN A 91 51.87 17.75 19.92
CA ASN A 91 50.76 17.78 20.87
C ASN A 91 49.89 16.52 20.73
N ASN A 92 50.22 15.52 21.55
CA ASN A 92 49.60 14.18 21.59
C ASN A 92 48.09 14.20 21.90
N THR A 93 47.53 15.31 22.39
CA THR A 93 46.12 15.49 22.74
C THR A 93 45.20 15.72 21.54
N ARG A 94 45.69 16.25 20.42
CA ARG A 94 44.87 16.44 19.20
C ARG A 94 44.76 15.18 18.33
N LYS A 95 45.70 14.23 18.47
CA LYS A 95 45.70 12.98 17.68
C LYS A 95 44.51 12.06 18.01
N PHE A 96 44.09 11.99 19.28
CA PHE A 96 42.98 11.11 19.71
C PHE A 96 41.60 11.57 19.22
N SER A 97 41.33 12.87 19.17
CA SER A 97 40.04 13.38 18.68
C SER A 97 39.92 13.26 17.17
N VAL A 98 41.01 13.48 16.44
CA VAL A 98 41.05 13.32 14.98
C VAL A 98 40.87 11.86 14.59
N ASN A 99 41.50 10.90 15.27
CA ASN A 99 41.30 9.47 14.97
C ASN A 99 39.87 8.98 15.23
N ARG A 100 39.15 9.53 16.23
CA ARG A 100 37.73 9.21 16.45
C ARG A 100 36.85 9.77 15.34
N VAL A 101 37.09 11.01 14.93
CA VAL A 101 36.36 11.66 13.82
C VAL A 101 36.62 10.92 12.50
N LEU A 102 37.85 10.50 12.23
CA LEU A 102 38.20 9.69 11.05
C LEU A 102 37.49 8.33 11.02
N ARG A 103 37.18 7.71 12.18
CA ARG A 103 36.36 6.48 12.24
C ARG A 103 34.91 6.73 11.87
N VAL A 104 34.33 7.83 12.33
CA VAL A 104 32.95 8.22 11.97
C VAL A 104 32.84 8.53 10.48
N ILE A 105 33.85 9.19 9.90
CA ILE A 105 33.94 9.48 8.46
C ILE A 105 33.95 8.18 7.62
N ARG A 106 34.55 7.08 8.11
CA ARG A 106 34.49 5.78 7.40
C ARG A 106 33.06 5.21 7.33
N ILE A 107 32.21 5.44 8.33
CA ILE A 107 30.80 5.02 8.31
C ILE A 107 30.04 5.77 7.22
N VAL A 108 30.34 7.06 7.03
CA VAL A 108 29.77 7.88 5.96
C VAL A 108 30.07 7.32 4.56
N LYS A 109 31.24 6.70 4.36
CA LYS A 109 31.58 6.02 3.09
C LYS A 109 30.65 4.85 2.78
N VAL A 110 30.12 4.15 3.80
CA VAL A 110 29.15 3.05 3.64
C VAL A 110 27.77 3.58 3.21
N VAL A 111 27.37 4.76 3.71
CA VAL A 111 26.10 5.42 3.33
C VAL A 111 26.03 5.70 1.83
N ARG A 112 27.18 5.86 1.14
CA ARG A 112 27.23 6.03 -0.32
C ARG A 112 26.63 4.84 -1.09
N VAL A 113 26.58 3.63 -0.51
CA VAL A 113 25.96 2.45 -1.13
C VAL A 113 24.45 2.66 -1.35
N ILE A 114 23.80 3.46 -0.50
CA ILE A 114 22.37 3.80 -0.61
C ILE A 114 22.08 4.53 -1.93
N ARG A 115 23.06 5.21 -2.51
CA ARG A 115 22.90 5.86 -3.82
C ARG A 115 22.79 4.86 -4.96
N VAL A 116 23.57 3.78 -4.90
CA VAL A 116 23.49 2.69 -5.88
C VAL A 116 22.10 2.07 -5.84
N MET A 117 21.50 2.00 -4.65
CA MET A 117 20.16 1.43 -4.47
C MET A 117 19.04 2.22 -5.16
N LYS A 118 19.26 3.50 -5.48
CA LYS A 118 18.26 4.36 -6.15
C LYS A 118 18.16 4.16 -7.65
N PHE A 119 19.20 3.60 -8.28
CA PHE A 119 19.18 3.29 -9.72
C PHE A 119 18.25 2.12 -10.03
N PHE A 120 18.01 1.24 -9.04
CA PHE A 120 17.15 0.08 -9.18
C PHE A 120 15.75 0.40 -8.69
N ARG A 121 14.82 0.54 -9.63
CA ARG A 121 13.40 0.78 -9.33
C ARG A 121 12.85 -0.30 -8.41
N GLU A 122 13.25 -1.55 -8.64
CA GLU A 122 12.83 -2.73 -7.88
C GLU A 122 13.26 -2.62 -6.41
N LEU A 123 14.50 -2.17 -6.16
CA LEU A 123 15.03 -2.00 -4.80
C LEU A 123 14.37 -0.83 -4.06
N ARG A 124 14.07 0.26 -4.77
CA ARG A 124 13.30 1.39 -4.22
C ARG A 124 11.90 0.95 -3.78
N MET A 125 11.22 0.14 -4.59
CA MET A 125 9.90 -0.39 -4.26
C MET A 125 9.95 -1.31 -3.02
N MET A 126 10.98 -2.16 -2.92
CA MET A 126 11.19 -2.99 -1.72
C MET A 126 11.44 -2.15 -0.46
N ILE A 127 12.29 -1.12 -0.55
CA ILE A 127 12.58 -0.23 0.59
C ILE A 127 11.33 0.54 0.99
N PHE A 128 10.54 1.04 0.04
CA PHE A 128 9.27 1.72 0.33
C PHE A 128 8.30 0.81 1.10
N SER A 129 8.18 -0.45 0.69
CA SER A 129 7.37 -1.46 1.40
C SER A 129 7.89 -1.71 2.82
N ILE A 130 9.21 -1.84 3.00
CA ILE A 130 9.83 -1.98 4.34
C ILE A 130 9.54 -0.74 5.19
N MET A 131 9.76 0.47 4.67
CA MET A 131 9.54 1.71 5.41
C MET A 131 8.07 1.88 5.85
N ASN A 132 7.12 1.50 4.99
CA ASN A 132 5.70 1.51 5.36
C ASN A 132 5.41 0.54 6.52
N SER A 133 6.07 -0.63 6.55
CA SER A 133 5.94 -1.59 7.66
C SER A 133 6.64 -1.14 8.96
N MET A 134 7.67 -0.29 8.88
CA MET A 134 8.44 0.17 10.05
C MET A 134 7.57 0.89 11.08
N LYS A 135 6.54 1.63 10.65
CA LYS A 135 5.63 2.33 11.58
C LYS A 135 4.90 1.35 12.50
N SER A 136 4.47 0.21 11.97
CA SER A 136 3.83 -0.86 12.75
C SER A 136 4.83 -1.53 13.70
N LEU A 137 6.04 -1.82 13.19
CA LEU A 137 7.12 -2.42 13.99
C LEU A 137 7.58 -1.53 15.15
N LEU A 138 7.55 -0.21 15.00
CA LEU A 138 7.93 0.72 16.08
C LEU A 138 6.99 0.62 17.30
N TRP A 139 5.68 0.55 17.08
CA TRP A 139 4.70 0.41 18.17
C TRP A 139 4.88 -0.90 18.93
N VAL A 140 5.12 -1.96 18.16
CA VAL A 140 5.46 -3.27 18.67
C VAL A 140 6.72 -3.26 19.52
N MET A 141 7.81 -2.66 19.02
CA MET A 141 9.07 -2.55 19.75
C MET A 141 8.91 -1.74 21.03
N LEU A 142 8.04 -0.72 21.01
CA LEU A 142 7.71 0.07 22.19
C LEU A 142 6.97 -0.76 23.25
N ILE A 143 5.99 -1.57 22.85
CA ILE A 143 5.27 -2.47 23.76
C ILE A 143 6.22 -3.51 24.37
N LEU A 144 7.08 -4.13 23.54
CA LEU A 144 8.09 -5.08 24.01
C LEU A 144 9.10 -4.40 24.96
N GLY A 145 9.56 -3.20 24.63
CA GLY A 145 10.47 -2.42 25.47
C GLY A 145 9.86 -2.05 26.83
N LEU A 146 8.58 -1.65 26.85
CA LEU A 146 7.85 -1.38 28.08
C LEU A 146 7.72 -2.63 28.94
N MET A 147 7.44 -3.78 28.32
CA MET A 147 7.41 -5.07 29.01
C MET A 147 8.76 -5.42 29.62
N TYR A 148 9.87 -5.34 28.87
CA TYR A 148 11.21 -5.59 29.41
C TYR A 148 11.54 -4.66 30.57
N TYR A 149 11.11 -3.40 30.52
CA TYR A 149 11.31 -2.44 31.59
C TYR A 149 10.55 -2.84 32.86
N ILE A 150 9.25 -3.17 32.75
CA ILE A 150 8.41 -3.56 33.89
C ILE A 150 8.95 -4.82 34.56
N PHE A 151 9.14 -5.90 33.79
CA PHE A 151 9.65 -7.17 34.33
C PHE A 151 11.11 -7.06 34.77
N GLY A 152 11.93 -6.29 34.06
CA GLY A 152 13.32 -6.03 34.41
C GLY A 152 13.46 -5.36 35.77
N ILE A 153 12.60 -4.37 36.09
CA ILE A 153 12.53 -3.77 37.42
C ILE A 153 12.13 -4.81 38.46
N SER A 154 11.09 -5.61 38.20
CA SER A 154 10.61 -6.62 39.15
C SER A 154 11.72 -7.63 39.53
N PHE A 155 12.43 -8.17 38.54
CA PHE A 155 13.52 -9.12 38.80
C PHE A 155 14.75 -8.47 39.42
N SER A 156 15.11 -7.25 39.00
CA SER A 156 16.25 -6.54 39.59
C SER A 156 16.00 -6.16 41.04
N ALA A 157 14.77 -5.74 41.37
CA ALA A 157 14.36 -5.46 42.74
C ALA A 157 14.41 -6.73 43.60
N ALA A 158 13.88 -7.85 43.10
CA ALA A 158 13.92 -9.14 43.78
C ALA A 158 15.35 -9.64 44.04
N ALA A 159 16.22 -9.55 43.03
CA ALA A 159 17.63 -9.92 43.14
C ALA A 159 18.35 -9.04 44.17
N THR A 160 18.14 -7.72 44.09
CA THR A 160 18.77 -6.77 45.03
C THR A 160 18.29 -7.01 46.46
N GLU A 161 16.98 -7.21 46.69
CA GLU A 161 16.41 -7.49 48.01
C GLU A 161 17.02 -8.76 48.61
N TYR A 162 17.12 -9.84 47.84
CA TYR A 162 17.73 -11.10 48.27
C TYR A 162 19.22 -10.95 48.61
N LEU A 163 19.99 -10.31 47.73
CA LEU A 163 21.43 -10.12 47.87
C LEU A 163 21.78 -9.20 49.05
N VAL A 164 20.98 -8.16 49.29
CA VAL A 164 21.15 -7.26 50.44
C VAL A 164 20.78 -7.97 51.74
N THR A 165 19.65 -8.68 51.79
CA THR A 165 19.18 -9.34 53.03
C THR A 165 20.12 -10.46 53.48
N THR A 166 20.73 -11.18 52.54
CA THR A 166 21.61 -12.32 52.86
C THR A 166 23.09 -11.95 52.85
N GLU A 167 23.44 -10.71 52.49
CA GLU A 167 24.83 -10.22 52.35
C GLU A 167 25.71 -11.04 51.37
N MET A 168 25.11 -11.72 50.39
CA MET A 168 25.78 -12.70 49.51
C MET A 168 26.16 -12.17 48.11
N TRP A 169 26.57 -10.91 48.00
CA TRP A 169 26.95 -10.29 46.72
C TRP A 169 28.14 -10.97 46.02
N ASN A 170 29.05 -11.57 46.79
CA ASN A 170 30.29 -12.17 46.30
C ASN A 170 30.27 -13.70 46.30
N ASP A 171 29.12 -14.33 46.57
CA ASP A 171 29.01 -15.78 46.59
C ASP A 171 29.05 -16.35 45.15
N PRO A 172 29.95 -17.30 44.83
CA PRO A 172 29.98 -17.99 43.55
C PRO A 172 28.62 -18.59 43.14
N GLU A 173 27.81 -19.05 44.09
CA GLU A 173 26.49 -19.65 43.80
C GLU A 173 25.49 -18.60 43.26
N ASN A 174 25.60 -17.34 43.67
CA ASN A 174 24.73 -16.24 43.24
C ASN A 174 25.30 -15.42 42.07
N SER A 175 26.44 -15.84 41.51
CA SER A 175 27.10 -15.13 40.41
C SER A 175 26.20 -14.97 39.18
N ALA A 176 25.37 -15.98 38.87
CA ALA A 176 24.39 -15.92 37.79
C ALA A 176 23.29 -14.88 38.05
N LEU A 177 22.76 -14.83 39.28
CA LEU A 177 21.75 -13.85 39.69
C LEU A 177 22.29 -12.41 39.57
N VAL A 178 23.52 -12.17 40.02
CA VAL A 178 24.18 -10.84 39.94
C VAL A 178 24.50 -10.47 38.48
N HIS A 179 24.94 -11.44 37.67
CA HIS A 179 25.27 -11.20 36.27
C HIS A 179 24.04 -10.86 35.43
N HIS A 180 22.90 -11.53 35.67
CA HIS A 180 21.70 -11.37 34.86
C HIS A 180 20.72 -10.34 35.40
N PHE A 181 20.53 -10.29 36.72
CA PHE A 181 19.49 -9.48 37.36
C PHE A 181 20.03 -8.49 38.41
N GLY A 182 21.36 -8.36 38.56
CA GLY A 182 21.95 -7.45 39.55
C GLY A 182 21.70 -5.96 39.26
N THR A 183 21.48 -5.58 38.00
CA THR A 183 21.17 -4.20 37.60
C THR A 183 20.10 -4.18 36.51
N LEU A 184 19.36 -3.07 36.42
CA LEU A 184 18.23 -2.95 35.48
C LEU A 184 18.66 -3.09 34.01
N ASP A 185 19.81 -2.56 33.63
CA ASP A 185 20.36 -2.69 32.27
C ASP A 185 20.70 -4.15 31.93
N ARG A 186 21.27 -4.89 32.89
CA ARG A 186 21.55 -6.32 32.73
C ARG A 186 20.29 -7.16 32.67
N ALA A 187 19.29 -6.83 33.49
CA ALA A 187 17.98 -7.50 33.46
C ALA A 187 17.28 -7.26 32.12
N PHE A 188 17.31 -6.02 31.61
CA PHE A 188 16.75 -5.69 30.30
C PHE A 188 17.41 -6.52 29.18
N VAL A 189 18.75 -6.56 29.16
CA VAL A 189 19.51 -7.35 28.17
C VAL A 189 19.25 -8.85 28.32
N SER A 190 19.17 -9.36 29.55
CA SER A 190 18.88 -10.77 29.84
C SER A 190 17.48 -11.18 29.36
N LEU A 191 16.47 -10.34 29.57
CA LEU A 191 15.10 -10.56 29.08
C LEU A 191 15.01 -10.48 27.55
N PHE A 192 15.79 -9.59 26.93
CA PHE A 192 15.91 -9.55 25.48
C PHE A 192 16.61 -10.80 24.93
N MET A 193 17.70 -11.25 25.56
CA MET A 193 18.45 -12.45 25.14
C MET A 193 17.63 -13.73 25.30
N SER A 194 16.83 -13.86 26.36
CA SER A 194 15.97 -15.04 26.56
C SER A 194 14.87 -15.15 25.51
N MET A 195 14.38 -14.01 25.00
CA MET A 195 13.34 -13.96 23.97
C MET A 195 13.89 -14.08 22.54
N SER A 196 15.02 -13.43 22.24
CA SER A 196 15.63 -13.41 20.91
C SER A 196 16.43 -14.68 20.55
N GLY A 197 16.55 -15.62 21.49
CA GLY A 197 17.31 -16.85 21.31
C GLY A 197 18.83 -16.65 21.44
N GLY A 198 19.27 -15.62 22.16
CA GLY A 198 20.69 -15.39 22.44
C GLY A 198 21.29 -16.43 23.38
N ASN A 199 20.58 -16.75 24.47
CA ASN A 199 20.84 -17.88 25.36
C ASN A 199 19.50 -18.59 25.66
N ASP A 200 19.58 -19.85 26.08
CA ASP A 200 18.40 -20.59 26.51
C ASP A 200 17.71 -19.87 27.69
N TRP A 201 16.38 -19.74 27.61
CA TRP A 201 15.56 -19.12 28.65
C TRP A 201 15.71 -19.85 29.99
N ALA A 202 16.03 -21.16 29.97
CA ALA A 202 16.28 -21.96 31.16
C ALA A 202 17.42 -21.40 32.03
N VAL A 203 18.48 -20.85 31.42
CA VAL A 203 19.62 -20.26 32.16
C VAL A 203 19.17 -19.11 33.06
N TYR A 204 18.24 -18.29 32.58
CA TYR A 204 17.71 -17.16 33.34
C TYR A 204 16.67 -17.58 34.38
N TYR A 205 15.91 -18.64 34.09
CA TYR A 205 14.98 -19.25 35.04
C TYR A 205 15.72 -19.86 36.24
N ASP A 206 16.82 -20.57 35.97
CA ASP A 206 17.67 -21.18 36.99
C ASP A 206 18.42 -20.11 37.79
N ALA A 207 18.85 -19.01 37.15
CA ALA A 207 19.48 -17.88 37.84
C ALA A 207 18.56 -17.21 38.88
N LEU A 208 17.24 -17.33 38.75
CA LEU A 208 16.25 -16.83 39.71
C LEU A 208 15.93 -17.83 40.84
N ALA A 209 16.49 -19.04 40.83
CA ALA A 209 16.24 -20.06 41.85
C ALA A 209 16.57 -19.65 43.29
N PRO A 210 17.59 -18.80 43.58
CA PRO A 210 17.84 -18.31 44.92
C PRO A 210 16.73 -17.37 45.44
N CYS A 211 15.99 -16.71 44.54
CA CYS A 211 14.83 -15.91 44.88
C CYS A 211 13.59 -16.79 45.13
N SER A 212 12.52 -16.19 45.68
CA SER A 212 11.24 -16.88 45.84
C SER A 212 10.74 -17.47 44.51
N THR A 213 10.17 -18.69 44.55
CA THR A 213 9.56 -19.39 43.41
C THR A 213 8.50 -18.55 42.68
N MET A 214 7.91 -17.55 43.34
CA MET A 214 6.98 -16.61 42.72
C MET A 214 7.64 -15.82 41.57
N TYR A 215 8.92 -15.46 41.68
CA TYR A 215 9.65 -14.76 40.62
C TYR A 215 9.99 -15.68 39.45
N GLN A 216 10.27 -16.96 39.71
CA GLN A 216 10.41 -17.97 38.66
C GLN A 216 9.10 -18.17 37.88
N LEU A 217 7.96 -18.20 38.56
CA LEU A 217 6.65 -18.24 37.90
C LEU A 217 6.37 -16.97 37.10
N LEU A 218 6.72 -15.80 37.64
CA LEU A 218 6.61 -14.52 36.94
C LEU A 218 7.45 -14.49 35.66
N PHE A 219 8.65 -15.10 35.68
CA PHE A 219 9.50 -15.26 34.50
C PHE A 219 8.85 -16.14 33.42
N LEU A 220 8.18 -17.23 33.82
CA LEU A 220 7.44 -18.08 32.88
C LEU A 220 6.24 -17.35 32.24
N ILE A 221 5.57 -16.48 32.99
CA ILE A 221 4.50 -15.63 32.46
C ILE A 221 5.07 -14.62 31.45
N PHE A 222 6.20 -13.99 31.79
CA PHE A 222 6.92 -13.09 30.90
C PHE A 222 7.27 -13.79 29.58
N ILE A 223 7.96 -14.94 29.62
CA ILE A 223 8.44 -15.59 28.40
C ILE A 223 7.28 -16.06 27.53
N SER A 224 6.20 -16.56 28.15
CA SER A 224 4.99 -16.95 27.42
C SER A 224 4.38 -15.77 26.67
N PHE A 225 4.15 -14.64 27.38
CA PHE A 225 3.59 -13.44 26.76
C PHE A 225 4.52 -12.86 25.69
N ALA A 226 5.83 -12.84 25.95
CA ALA A 226 6.83 -12.35 25.01
C ALA A 226 6.83 -13.17 23.70
N VAL A 227 6.82 -14.50 23.80
CA VAL A 227 6.77 -15.39 22.62
C VAL A 227 5.48 -15.20 21.84
N PHE A 228 4.32 -15.18 22.52
CA PHE A 228 3.03 -14.92 21.86
C PHE A 228 3.00 -13.53 21.20
N ALA A 229 3.56 -12.50 21.85
CA ALA A 229 3.66 -11.18 21.27
C ALA A 229 4.47 -11.21 19.96
N VAL A 230 5.66 -11.82 19.94
CA VAL A 230 6.49 -11.94 18.71
C VAL A 230 5.78 -12.72 17.62
N VAL A 231 5.14 -13.84 17.95
CA VAL A 231 4.37 -14.60 16.95
C VAL A 231 3.25 -13.74 16.36
N ASN A 232 2.54 -12.97 17.18
CA ASN A 232 1.49 -12.07 16.73
C ASN A 232 2.02 -10.91 15.88
N ILE A 233 3.23 -10.40 16.17
CA ILE A 233 3.91 -9.36 15.39
C ILE A 233 4.27 -9.89 14.01
N VAL A 234 4.94 -11.04 13.96
CA VAL A 234 5.37 -11.67 12.70
C VAL A 234 4.15 -11.98 11.85
N THR A 235 3.11 -12.56 12.45
CA THR A 235 1.83 -12.82 11.78
C THR A 235 1.20 -11.52 11.28
N GLY A 236 1.19 -10.47 12.09
CA GLY A 236 0.66 -9.16 11.72
C GLY A 236 1.37 -8.55 10.51
N VAL A 237 2.69 -8.67 10.41
CA VAL A 237 3.47 -8.19 9.25
C VAL A 237 3.12 -8.99 7.98
N PHE A 238 3.01 -10.31 8.07
CA PHE A 238 2.60 -11.13 6.93
C PHE A 238 1.16 -10.83 6.48
N VAL A 239 0.25 -10.63 7.44
CA VAL A 239 -1.14 -10.26 7.16
C VAL A 239 -1.22 -8.88 6.52
N ASP A 240 -0.48 -7.89 7.03
CA ASP A 240 -0.44 -6.55 6.44
C ASP A 240 0.12 -6.58 5.01
N GLY A 241 1.17 -7.38 4.77
CA GLY A 241 1.69 -7.62 3.43
C GLY A 241 0.65 -8.24 2.49
N ALA A 242 -0.13 -9.22 2.96
CA ALA A 242 -1.21 -9.83 2.19
C ALA A 242 -2.36 -8.84 1.91
N ILE A 243 -2.71 -8.00 2.89
CA ILE A 243 -3.75 -6.97 2.75
C ILE A 243 -3.31 -5.90 1.74
N GLN A 244 -2.07 -5.44 1.80
CA GLN A 244 -1.53 -4.44 0.86
C GLN A 244 -1.46 -4.98 -0.56
N ALA A 245 -1.09 -6.25 -0.76
CA ALA A 245 -1.15 -6.89 -2.07
C ALA A 245 -2.60 -6.91 -2.61
N SER A 246 -3.56 -7.30 -1.77
CA SER A 246 -4.97 -7.33 -2.18
C SER A 246 -5.59 -5.95 -2.43
N SER A 247 -5.18 -4.92 -1.69
CA SER A 247 -5.72 -3.56 -1.84
C SER A 247 -5.11 -2.82 -3.02
N GLY A 248 -3.81 -3.03 -3.29
CA GLY A 248 -3.14 -2.53 -4.49
C GLY A 248 -3.81 -3.03 -5.76
N ASP A 249 -4.12 -4.32 -5.82
CA ASP A 249 -4.81 -4.94 -6.96
C ASP A 249 -6.20 -4.33 -7.19
N LYS A 250 -6.98 -4.07 -6.13
CA LYS A 250 -8.31 -3.46 -6.27
C LYS A 250 -8.25 -2.02 -6.78
N ALA A 251 -7.32 -1.21 -6.27
CA ALA A 251 -7.19 0.18 -6.70
C ALA A 251 -6.76 0.25 -8.18
N LEU A 252 -5.84 -0.62 -8.58
CA LEU A 252 -5.41 -0.75 -9.98
C LEU A 252 -6.57 -1.20 -10.88
N MET A 253 -7.35 -2.20 -10.47
CA MET A 253 -8.53 -2.63 -11.23
C MET A 253 -9.56 -1.52 -11.42
N VAL A 254 -9.86 -0.73 -10.36
CA VAL A 254 -10.81 0.40 -10.46
C VAL A 254 -10.29 1.47 -11.41
N GLN A 255 -8.99 1.76 -11.37
CA GLN A 255 -8.40 2.75 -12.25
C GLN A 255 -8.41 2.29 -13.72
N GLU A 256 -8.08 1.02 -13.97
CA GLU A 256 -8.18 0.41 -15.31
C GLU A 256 -9.62 0.49 -15.85
N GLU A 257 -10.63 0.20 -15.02
CA GLU A 257 -12.04 0.34 -15.40
C GLU A 257 -12.42 1.79 -15.72
N MET A 258 -11.96 2.77 -14.93
CA MET A 258 -12.21 4.19 -15.19
C MET A 258 -11.53 4.69 -16.47
N GLU A 259 -10.31 4.24 -16.76
CA GLU A 259 -9.59 4.57 -17.99
C GLU A 259 -10.30 4.00 -19.23
N LEU A 260 -10.75 2.74 -19.16
CA LEU A 260 -11.56 2.13 -20.22
C LEU A 260 -12.88 2.88 -20.44
N LYS A 261 -13.55 3.27 -19.36
CA LYS A 261 -14.80 4.06 -19.43
C LYS A 261 -14.57 5.42 -20.09
N LYS A 262 -13.47 6.09 -19.74
CA LYS A 262 -13.10 7.38 -20.32
C LYS A 262 -12.76 7.26 -21.80
N ALA A 263 -11.91 6.32 -22.18
CA ALA A 263 -11.55 6.08 -23.58
C ALA A 263 -12.78 5.79 -24.45
N ARG A 264 -13.76 5.06 -23.91
CA ARG A 264 -15.04 4.82 -24.61
C ARG A 264 -15.87 6.09 -24.76
N SER A 265 -15.97 6.91 -23.73
CA SER A 265 -16.68 8.20 -23.77
C SER A 265 -16.05 9.15 -24.78
N ASP A 266 -14.72 9.21 -24.83
CA ASP A 266 -13.97 10.04 -25.77
C ASP A 266 -14.20 9.58 -27.22
N SER A 267 -14.24 8.26 -27.45
CA SER A 267 -14.53 7.70 -28.77
C SER A 267 -15.99 7.98 -29.21
N LEU A 268 -16.97 7.89 -28.30
CA LEU A 268 -18.37 8.24 -28.61
C LEU A 268 -18.52 9.71 -29.01
N ARG A 269 -17.73 10.57 -28.39
CA ARG A 269 -17.71 12.00 -28.68
C ARG A 269 -17.12 12.29 -30.07
N GLU A 270 -16.06 11.58 -30.48
CA GLU A 270 -15.50 11.68 -31.84
C GLU A 270 -16.54 11.32 -32.91
N VAL A 271 -17.39 10.33 -32.65
CA VAL A 271 -18.45 9.97 -33.61
C VAL A 271 -19.62 10.94 -33.58
N PHE A 272 -19.93 11.54 -32.43
CA PHE A 272 -20.88 12.65 -32.41
C PHE A 272 -20.40 13.83 -33.26
N GLU A 273 -19.11 14.17 -33.20
CA GLU A 273 -18.52 15.21 -34.07
C GLU A 273 -18.57 14.84 -35.56
N GLU A 274 -18.57 13.55 -35.92
CA GLU A 274 -18.77 13.11 -37.30
C GLU A 274 -20.26 13.17 -37.72
N LEU A 275 -21.19 13.00 -36.78
CA LEU A 275 -22.65 13.11 -37.00
C LEU A 275 -23.10 14.58 -37.14
N ASP A 276 -22.59 15.46 -36.28
CA ASP A 276 -22.90 16.90 -36.24
C ASP A 276 -22.26 17.64 -37.42
N THR A 277 -23.01 17.75 -38.53
CA THR A 277 -22.50 18.32 -39.77
C THR A 277 -22.51 19.85 -39.76
N ASP A 278 -23.43 20.45 -39.01
CA ASP A 278 -23.60 21.90 -38.94
C ASP A 278 -22.87 22.54 -37.75
N ASN A 279 -22.22 21.72 -36.91
CA ASN A 279 -21.56 22.12 -35.66
C ASN A 279 -22.53 22.87 -34.72
N SER A 280 -23.80 22.49 -34.74
CA SER A 280 -24.82 23.06 -33.85
C SER A 280 -24.63 22.61 -32.40
N GLY A 281 -23.87 21.54 -32.16
CA GLY A 281 -23.73 20.89 -30.86
C GLY A 281 -24.89 19.94 -30.52
N SER A 282 -25.74 19.66 -31.50
CA SER A 282 -26.94 18.83 -31.41
C SER A 282 -27.14 18.04 -32.71
N CYS A 283 -27.73 16.85 -32.63
CA CYS A 283 -28.06 16.05 -33.81
C CYS A 283 -29.57 15.95 -33.95
N ASN A 284 -30.12 16.38 -35.08
CA ASN A 284 -31.54 16.18 -35.39
C ASN A 284 -31.78 14.80 -36.01
N ILE A 285 -33.05 14.40 -36.11
CA ILE A 285 -33.41 13.06 -36.61
C ILE A 285 -33.04 12.85 -38.08
N THR A 286 -33.05 13.91 -38.89
CA THR A 286 -32.67 13.86 -40.31
C THR A 286 -31.18 13.64 -40.50
N GLU A 287 -30.34 14.27 -39.69
CA GLU A 287 -28.89 14.07 -39.67
C GLU A 287 -28.53 12.65 -39.22
N LEU A 288 -29.21 12.15 -38.18
CA LEU A 288 -29.01 10.78 -37.72
C LEU A 288 -29.40 9.76 -38.80
N GLU A 289 -30.55 9.92 -39.46
CA GLU A 289 -30.99 9.04 -40.55
C GLU A 289 -30.06 9.09 -41.77
N GLU A 290 -29.57 10.29 -42.14
CA GLU A 290 -28.65 10.46 -43.27
C GLU A 290 -27.29 9.80 -43.00
N ARG A 291 -26.76 9.95 -41.78
CA ARG A 291 -25.44 9.41 -41.40
C ARG A 291 -25.45 7.94 -41.01
N LEU A 292 -26.57 7.39 -40.54
CA LEU A 292 -26.74 5.94 -40.39
C LEU A 292 -26.79 5.21 -41.75
N GLY A 293 -26.92 5.94 -42.87
CA GLY A 293 -26.70 5.41 -44.21
C GLY A 293 -25.22 5.23 -44.58
N ASP A 294 -24.29 5.85 -43.84
CA ASP A 294 -22.85 5.69 -44.06
C ASP A 294 -22.35 4.37 -43.43
N GLU A 295 -21.69 3.55 -44.25
CA GLU A 295 -21.12 2.27 -43.85
C GLU A 295 -20.07 2.45 -42.74
N ARG A 296 -19.37 3.59 -42.69
CA ARG A 296 -18.38 3.91 -41.65
C ARG A 296 -19.02 4.12 -40.28
N VAL A 297 -20.07 4.94 -40.21
CA VAL A 297 -20.81 5.24 -38.98
C VAL A 297 -21.54 4.00 -38.47
N THR A 298 -22.15 3.24 -39.38
CA THR A 298 -22.81 1.95 -39.06
C THR A 298 -21.82 0.93 -38.52
N ALA A 299 -20.62 0.81 -39.11
CA ALA A 299 -19.57 -0.07 -38.61
C ALA A 299 -19.12 0.31 -37.20
N TYR A 300 -19.12 1.61 -36.88
CA TYR A 300 -18.76 2.10 -35.56
C TYR A 300 -19.82 1.76 -34.49
N PHE A 301 -21.09 1.99 -34.77
CA PHE A 301 -22.17 1.60 -33.86
C PHE A 301 -22.20 0.08 -33.62
N ASN A 302 -21.93 -0.71 -34.67
CA ASN A 302 -21.76 -2.17 -34.54
C ASN A 302 -20.54 -2.55 -33.69
N ALA A 303 -19.41 -1.84 -33.81
CA ALA A 303 -18.24 -2.06 -32.96
C ALA A 303 -18.54 -1.78 -31.48
N ILE A 304 -19.44 -0.84 -31.20
CA ILE A 304 -19.92 -0.52 -29.86
C ILE A 304 -21.00 -1.51 -29.37
N LYS A 305 -21.52 -2.39 -30.23
CA LYS A 305 -22.66 -3.29 -29.98
C LYS A 305 -23.98 -2.55 -29.74
N LEU A 306 -24.21 -1.49 -30.49
CA LEU A 306 -25.50 -0.80 -30.54
C LEU A 306 -26.26 -1.24 -31.80
N ASP A 307 -27.49 -1.72 -31.64
CA ASP A 307 -28.36 -2.04 -32.77
C ASP A 307 -28.95 -0.75 -33.35
N VAL A 308 -28.57 -0.42 -34.59
CA VAL A 308 -29.01 0.77 -35.33
C VAL A 308 -30.04 0.44 -36.41
N SER A 309 -30.67 -0.74 -36.35
CA SER A 309 -31.67 -1.18 -37.35
C SER A 309 -32.89 -0.26 -37.46
N ASP A 310 -33.20 0.50 -36.39
CA ASP A 310 -34.29 1.48 -36.35
C ASP A 310 -33.80 2.82 -35.80
N ALA A 311 -33.39 3.71 -36.70
CA ALA A 311 -32.89 5.05 -36.40
C ALA A 311 -33.90 5.90 -35.60
N LYS A 312 -35.21 5.74 -35.87
CA LYS A 312 -36.25 6.54 -35.19
C LYS A 312 -36.42 6.11 -33.75
N THR A 313 -36.46 4.80 -33.53
CA THR A 313 -36.53 4.27 -32.16
C THR A 313 -35.27 4.61 -31.37
N LEU A 314 -34.09 4.52 -31.98
CA LEU A 314 -32.85 4.94 -31.34
C LEU A 314 -32.87 6.43 -30.98
N PHE A 315 -33.31 7.30 -31.90
CA PHE A 315 -33.43 8.74 -31.66
C PHE A 315 -34.34 9.04 -30.44
N CYS A 316 -35.53 8.43 -30.38
CA CYS A 316 -36.44 8.58 -29.25
C CYS A 316 -35.90 8.06 -27.92
N LEU A 317 -34.96 7.10 -27.95
CA LEU A 317 -34.31 6.57 -26.75
C LEU A 317 -33.15 7.46 -26.27
N LEU A 318 -32.55 8.23 -27.18
CA LEU A 318 -31.46 9.17 -26.89
C LEU A 318 -32.00 10.54 -26.44
N ASP A 319 -33.09 11.02 -27.08
CA ASP A 319 -33.78 12.28 -26.76
C ASP A 319 -34.55 12.15 -25.44
N HIS A 320 -33.88 12.46 -24.33
CA HIS A 320 -34.46 12.35 -22.99
C HIS A 320 -35.37 13.52 -22.63
N ASP A 321 -35.12 14.71 -23.18
CA ASP A 321 -35.87 15.93 -22.89
C ASP A 321 -37.02 16.20 -23.87
N GLN A 322 -37.13 15.39 -24.92
CA GLN A 322 -38.12 15.52 -26.00
C GLN A 322 -38.04 16.87 -26.71
N SER A 323 -36.85 17.46 -26.75
CA SER A 323 -36.60 18.71 -27.46
C SER A 323 -36.70 18.55 -28.98
N GLY A 324 -36.54 17.32 -29.48
CA GLY A 324 -36.49 17.01 -30.91
C GLY A 324 -35.08 17.07 -31.49
N ASP A 325 -34.07 17.33 -30.66
CA ASP A 325 -32.65 17.37 -31.00
C ASP A 325 -31.85 16.63 -29.91
N VAL A 326 -30.84 15.83 -30.29
CA VAL A 326 -30.04 15.08 -29.31
C VAL A 326 -28.73 15.83 -29.06
N SER A 327 -28.53 16.31 -27.84
CA SER A 327 -27.27 16.95 -27.43
C SER A 327 -26.12 15.94 -27.29
N ILE A 328 -24.87 16.42 -27.29
CA ILE A 328 -23.69 15.56 -27.13
C ILE A 328 -23.72 14.74 -25.82
N ASP A 329 -24.19 15.34 -24.74
CA ASP A 329 -24.28 14.68 -23.43
C ASP A 329 -25.37 13.61 -23.43
N GLU A 330 -26.51 13.86 -24.08
CA GLU A 330 -27.58 12.88 -24.26
C GLU A 330 -27.17 11.73 -25.17
N PHE A 331 -26.45 12.04 -26.26
CA PHE A 331 -25.92 11.02 -27.16
C PHE A 331 -24.94 10.10 -26.43
N VAL A 332 -23.95 10.65 -25.72
CA VAL A 332 -22.94 9.85 -24.99
C VAL A 332 -23.60 9.07 -23.85
N SER A 333 -24.46 9.71 -23.05
CA SER A 333 -25.21 9.05 -21.96
C SER A 333 -26.12 7.94 -22.49
N GLY A 334 -26.88 8.22 -23.55
CA GLY A 334 -27.86 7.31 -24.13
C GLY A 334 -27.19 6.13 -24.81
N CYS A 335 -26.16 6.36 -25.62
CA CYS A 335 -25.37 5.28 -26.21
C CYS A 335 -24.71 4.42 -25.13
N TYR A 336 -24.21 5.02 -24.03
CA TYR A 336 -23.62 4.26 -22.92
C TYR A 336 -24.66 3.38 -22.19
N LYS A 337 -25.91 3.84 -22.04
CA LYS A 337 -27.00 3.07 -21.42
C LYS A 337 -27.53 1.95 -22.31
N LEU A 338 -27.61 2.21 -23.61
CA LEU A 338 -28.13 1.27 -24.61
C LEU A 338 -27.07 0.26 -25.09
N GLN A 339 -25.82 0.45 -24.69
CA GLN A 339 -24.72 -0.39 -25.11
C GLN A 339 -24.79 -1.82 -24.55
N GLY A 340 -24.79 -2.80 -25.46
CA GLY A 340 -24.60 -4.21 -25.14
C GLY A 340 -25.91 -4.94 -24.82
N GLU A 341 -25.78 -6.15 -24.27
CA GLU A 341 -26.93 -6.97 -23.91
C GLU A 341 -27.54 -6.54 -22.58
N ALA A 342 -28.87 -6.66 -22.45
CA ALA A 342 -29.58 -6.36 -21.22
C ALA A 342 -28.98 -7.14 -20.04
N ARG A 343 -28.58 -6.44 -18.97
CA ARG A 343 -27.98 -7.08 -17.80
C ARG A 343 -29.05 -7.83 -17.01
N SER A 344 -28.62 -8.77 -16.16
CA SER A 344 -29.54 -9.51 -15.28
C SER A 344 -30.36 -8.58 -14.38
N LEU A 345 -29.78 -7.45 -13.97
CA LEU A 345 -30.46 -6.44 -13.18
C LEU A 345 -31.57 -5.75 -13.97
N ASP A 346 -31.31 -5.36 -15.22
CA ASP A 346 -32.28 -4.68 -16.10
C ASP A 346 -33.49 -5.58 -16.36
N THR A 347 -33.24 -6.87 -16.59
CA THR A 347 -34.30 -7.89 -16.73
C THR A 347 -35.12 -8.03 -15.45
N LYS A 348 -34.47 -7.96 -14.27
CA LYS A 348 -35.15 -8.03 -12.97
C LYS A 348 -35.97 -6.78 -12.67
N LEU A 349 -35.48 -5.60 -13.04
CA LEU A 349 -36.23 -4.35 -12.95
C LEU A 349 -37.48 -4.39 -13.83
N MET A 350 -37.34 -4.82 -15.08
CA MET A 350 -38.49 -4.99 -15.98
C MET A 350 -39.52 -5.98 -15.41
N GLN A 351 -39.08 -7.12 -14.87
CA GLN A 351 -39.98 -8.09 -14.22
C GLN A 351 -40.73 -7.46 -13.02
N TYR A 352 -40.05 -6.63 -12.23
CA TYR A 352 -40.64 -5.94 -11.09
C TYR A 352 -41.67 -4.89 -11.54
N GLU A 353 -41.34 -4.06 -12.53
CA GLU A 353 -42.25 -3.06 -13.10
C GLU A 353 -43.49 -3.71 -13.74
N VAL A 354 -43.32 -4.80 -14.49
CA VAL A 354 -44.43 -5.57 -15.07
C VAL A 354 -45.33 -6.14 -13.98
N LYS A 355 -44.74 -6.65 -12.88
CA LYS A 355 -45.53 -7.12 -11.74
C LYS A 355 -46.34 -5.99 -11.11
N PHE A 356 -45.70 -4.84 -10.87
CA PHE A 356 -46.37 -3.66 -10.32
C PHE A 356 -47.50 -3.18 -11.24
N LEU A 357 -47.28 -3.11 -12.55
CA LEU A 357 -48.30 -2.76 -13.53
C LEU A 357 -49.45 -3.78 -13.53
N THR A 358 -49.15 -5.07 -13.40
CA THR A 358 -50.18 -6.11 -13.33
C THR A 358 -51.05 -5.92 -12.08
N GLU A 359 -50.43 -5.65 -10.92
CA GLU A 359 -51.16 -5.36 -9.67
C GLU A 359 -52.01 -4.08 -9.79
N ALA A 360 -51.47 -3.02 -10.39
CA ALA A 360 -52.20 -1.77 -10.63
C ALA A 360 -53.38 -1.95 -11.60
N ILE A 361 -53.21 -2.74 -12.67
CA ILE A 361 -54.27 -3.06 -13.62
C ILE A 361 -55.36 -3.89 -12.97
N VAL A 362 -55.01 -4.87 -12.12
CA VAL A 362 -56.00 -5.65 -11.36
C VAL A 362 -56.79 -4.75 -10.42
N ALA A 363 -56.13 -3.84 -9.69
CA ALA A 363 -56.79 -2.89 -8.80
C ALA A 363 -57.72 -1.91 -9.55
N LEU A 364 -57.28 -1.40 -10.71
CA LEU A 364 -58.12 -0.59 -11.61
C LEU A 364 -59.31 -1.40 -12.14
N GLY A 365 -59.10 -2.66 -12.50
CA GLY A 365 -60.17 -3.59 -12.90
C GLY A 365 -61.21 -3.77 -11.79
N GLU A 366 -60.77 -4.00 -10.55
CA GLU A 366 -61.68 -4.11 -9.40
C GLU A 366 -62.46 -2.82 -9.13
N GLN A 367 -61.87 -1.64 -9.35
CA GLN A 367 -62.59 -0.37 -9.22
C GLN A 367 -63.59 -0.12 -10.36
N ILE A 368 -63.22 -0.45 -11.60
CA ILE A 368 -64.10 -0.27 -12.78
C ILE A 368 -65.27 -1.26 -12.75
N PHE A 369 -65.02 -2.53 -12.41
CA PHE A 369 -66.06 -3.56 -12.32
C PHE A 369 -66.81 -3.54 -10.98
N GLY A 370 -66.17 -3.09 -9.89
CA GLY A 370 -66.79 -2.94 -8.58
C GLY A 370 -67.80 -1.79 -8.49
N CYS A 371 -67.77 -0.82 -9.42
CA CYS A 371 -68.73 0.27 -9.47
C CYS A 371 -69.98 -0.03 -10.33
N SER A 372 -70.04 -1.18 -11.01
CA SER A 372 -71.25 -1.65 -11.69
C SER A 372 -72.07 -2.53 -10.75
N SER A 373 -72.94 -1.90 -9.98
CA SER A 373 -74.02 -2.51 -9.17
C SER A 373 -75.09 -3.24 -10.02
N CYS A 374 -74.72 -3.82 -11.17
CA CYS A 374 -75.62 -4.50 -12.11
C CYS A 374 -74.91 -5.66 -12.83
N TYR A 375 -74.44 -6.69 -12.12
CA TYR A 375 -74.16 -7.99 -12.74
C TYR A 375 -74.52 -9.17 -11.82
N PHE A 376 -75.75 -9.16 -11.30
CA PHE A 376 -76.39 -10.36 -10.74
C PHE A 376 -76.79 -11.40 -11.81
N LEU A 377 -76.27 -11.28 -13.05
CA LEU A 377 -76.68 -12.11 -14.20
C LEU A 377 -75.52 -12.66 -15.07
N PHE A 378 -74.25 -12.40 -14.75
CA PHE A 378 -73.11 -12.93 -15.54
C PHE A 378 -72.14 -13.82 -14.75
N SER A 379 -72.58 -14.40 -13.63
CA SER A 379 -71.74 -15.33 -12.83
C SER A 379 -71.67 -16.76 -13.40
N GLY A 380 -72.31 -17.07 -14.53
CA GLY A 380 -72.41 -18.45 -15.04
C GLY A 380 -71.47 -18.81 -16.20
N CYS A 381 -71.07 -17.86 -17.06
CA CYS A 381 -70.43 -18.20 -18.34
C CYS A 381 -68.94 -17.82 -18.45
N CYS A 382 -68.44 -16.79 -17.77
CA CYS A 382 -67.02 -16.40 -17.92
C CYS A 382 -66.02 -17.34 -17.22
N PHE A 383 -66.46 -18.11 -16.22
CA PHE A 383 -65.57 -19.03 -15.51
C PHE A 383 -65.08 -20.19 -16.42
N LEU A 384 -65.86 -20.57 -17.43
CA LEU A 384 -65.51 -21.61 -18.40
C LEU A 384 -64.48 -21.14 -19.44
N LEU A 385 -64.51 -19.86 -19.83
CA LEU A 385 -63.55 -19.29 -20.78
C LEU A 385 -62.17 -19.04 -20.14
N LEU A 386 -62.14 -18.61 -18.88
CA LEU A 386 -60.88 -18.43 -18.14
C LEU A 386 -60.20 -19.78 -17.84
N PHE A 387 -60.98 -20.82 -17.54
CA PHE A 387 -60.43 -22.18 -17.36
C PHE A 387 -59.88 -22.77 -18.67
N ALA A 388 -60.52 -22.47 -19.81
CA ALA A 388 -60.04 -22.89 -21.13
C ALA A 388 -58.73 -22.18 -21.53
N VAL A 389 -58.59 -20.88 -21.25
CA VAL A 389 -57.36 -20.13 -21.56
C VAL A 389 -56.19 -20.56 -20.67
N VAL A 390 -56.43 -20.83 -19.38
CA VAL A 390 -55.39 -21.33 -18.46
C VAL A 390 -54.92 -22.74 -18.85
N LEU A 391 -55.84 -23.62 -19.28
CA LEU A 391 -55.48 -24.94 -19.81
C LEU A 391 -54.72 -24.87 -21.14
N PHE A 392 -55.04 -23.91 -22.01
CA PHE A 392 -54.34 -23.73 -23.28
C PHE A 392 -52.91 -23.18 -23.08
N TYR A 393 -52.71 -22.28 -22.11
CA TYR A 393 -51.39 -21.76 -21.77
C TYR A 393 -50.47 -22.82 -21.14
N PHE A 394 -51.04 -23.71 -20.30
CA PHE A 394 -50.29 -24.81 -19.68
C PHE A 394 -49.80 -25.87 -20.67
N PHE A 395 -50.51 -26.03 -21.80
CA PHE A 395 -50.15 -27.03 -22.83
C PHE A 395 -49.13 -26.52 -23.87
N ILE A 396 -49.04 -25.20 -24.09
CA ILE A 396 -48.13 -24.62 -25.09
C ILE A 396 -46.75 -24.27 -24.49
N PHE A 397 -46.68 -23.85 -23.23
CA PHE A 397 -45.45 -23.34 -22.61
C PHE A 397 -44.80 -24.28 -21.58
N SER A 398 -44.89 -25.60 -21.76
CA SER A 398 -44.02 -26.53 -21.04
C SER A 398 -42.78 -26.84 -21.90
N PRO A 399 -41.63 -26.19 -21.67
CA PRO A 399 -40.41 -26.56 -22.36
C PRO A 399 -39.94 -27.90 -21.78
N LYS A 400 -39.80 -28.88 -22.68
CA LYS A 400 -39.11 -30.14 -22.39
C LYS A 400 -37.71 -29.83 -21.84
N CYS A 401 -37.47 -30.19 -20.59
CA CYS A 401 -36.13 -30.48 -20.10
C CYS A 401 -35.59 -31.71 -20.84
N ILE A 402 -34.63 -31.48 -21.74
CA ILE A 402 -33.44 -32.33 -21.93
C ILE A 402 -32.25 -31.38 -21.87
#